data_AF-A0A7Y5LEB1-F1
#
_entry.id   AF-A0A7Y5LEB1-F1
#
_cell.length_a   1.000
_cell.length_b   1.000
_cell.length_c   1.000
_cell.angle_alpha   90.00
_cell.angle_beta   90.00
_cell.angle_gamma   90.00
#
_symmetry.space_group_name_H-M   'P 1'
#
loop_
_entity.id
_entity.type
_entity.pdbx_description
1 polymer ?
#
loop_
_entity_poly.entity_id
_entity_poly.type
_entity_poly.pdbx_seq_one_letter_code
_entity_poly.pdbx_strand_id
1 'polypeptide(L)'
;MTLAVVVLLLAMSAHAQAAASDYRVRLFWLHPPSELTLTPRGSVHCNGSPIAAPLLLRASADSVQSSLPSCRGQVVKIEGTLTLKLPNGVAGFFHPLEIRSRRGRLLLTGTIPLEQYVVSVLLGESSVFTSDEALKAMAVAVRTYAVHYRGRHRTEGFDLCDTTHCQDLRIAEAPTPRLTLAVEATEGELLWYGGAPAATYYHRHCGGSTEDVESVWPDRHAPYLKRQTDTFCLSRGRAPWRSEVSAGSLGSGPPLRILSRTASGRVAELDWNGQRITATRFHQRIGELFGWTLLRSNHYDVTRRGEHMIFQGFGAGHGVGLCQAGAEERGKAGSTYRQILAFYYPGTKPGINAQGFAWVQGRGELVDVAAESRHTAADLAALADRALQEAQRRTGLPLTFRPILRSYPSVAGFRDATGQPGWVAASTRGTVVRMQPVALLRSLGTLEVALLHESLHLLIESNAHPSLPEWFREGLALCLSDSDVARHKRGRTATKAEASHRATHRQAKERVERLLQRFGRQRVLRWVHSGLPGEALHPSGE
;
A
#
# COMPACT_ATOMS: atom_id res chain seq x y z
N MET A 1 -7.76 -22.52 31.33
CA MET A 1 -7.02 -21.29 30.97
C MET A 1 -6.13 -21.62 29.79
N THR A 2 -6.52 -21.19 28.60
CA THR A 2 -5.97 -21.63 27.32
C THR A 2 -4.87 -20.66 26.88
N LEU A 3 -3.59 -21.02 27.10
CA LEU A 3 -2.43 -20.25 26.64
C LEU A 3 -2.25 -20.46 25.13
N ALA A 4 -2.30 -19.38 24.35
CA ALA A 4 -1.90 -19.38 22.95
C ALA A 4 -0.36 -19.24 22.84
N VAL A 5 0.28 -20.19 22.15
CA VAL A 5 1.74 -20.30 21.98
C VAL A 5 2.13 -19.83 20.58
N VAL A 6 3.15 -18.98 20.44
CA VAL A 6 3.70 -18.54 19.15
C VAL A 6 5.21 -18.73 19.17
N VAL A 7 5.76 -19.39 18.15
CA VAL A 7 7.20 -19.73 18.02
C VAL A 7 7.83 -18.90 16.89
N LEU A 8 9.05 -18.47 17.16
CA LEU A 8 9.99 -17.62 16.43
C LEU A 8 10.12 -17.86 14.93
N LEU A 9 9.99 -16.80 14.14
CA LEU A 9 10.48 -16.63 12.77
C LEU A 9 10.86 -15.14 12.58
N LEU A 10 11.95 -14.88 11.87
CA LEU A 10 12.37 -13.53 11.43
C LEU A 10 12.29 -13.57 9.91
N ALA A 11 11.73 -12.53 9.28
CA ALA A 11 11.28 -12.61 7.89
C ALA A 11 12.10 -11.73 6.95
N MET A 12 12.67 -12.33 5.91
CA MET A 12 12.83 -11.72 4.59
C MET A 12 11.79 -12.24 3.59
N SER A 13 11.50 -11.35 2.65
CA SER A 13 10.46 -11.30 1.63
C SER A 13 10.37 -12.47 0.62
N ALA A 14 9.93 -13.65 1.06
CA ALA A 14 9.43 -14.66 0.11
C ALA A 14 7.91 -14.54 -0.11
N HIS A 15 7.52 -14.16 -1.32
CA HIS A 15 6.15 -14.17 -1.82
C HIS A 15 5.60 -15.61 -1.85
N ALA A 16 4.80 -15.98 -0.86
CA ALA A 16 3.67 -16.88 -1.04
C ALA A 16 2.80 -16.90 0.23
N GLN A 17 1.51 -16.59 0.03
CA GLN A 17 0.33 -16.84 0.86
C GLN A 17 -0.25 -15.59 1.56
N ALA A 18 -1.46 -15.23 1.12
CA ALA A 18 -2.21 -14.05 1.53
C ALA A 18 -2.29 -13.89 3.05
N ALA A 19 -1.60 -12.87 3.58
CA ALA A 19 -1.68 -12.49 4.97
C ALA A 19 -3.02 -11.77 5.23
N ALA A 20 -3.53 -11.83 6.47
CA ALA A 20 -4.82 -11.24 6.85
C ALA A 20 -4.94 -9.72 6.58
N SER A 21 -3.84 -9.05 6.24
CA SER A 21 -3.71 -7.64 5.86
C SER A 21 -3.71 -7.36 4.36
N ASP A 22 -3.67 -8.38 3.50
CA ASP A 22 -3.55 -8.18 2.07
C ASP A 22 -4.88 -7.76 1.44
N TYR A 23 -4.79 -6.86 0.46
CA TYR A 23 -5.93 -6.35 -0.29
C TYR A 23 -6.03 -7.05 -1.63
N ARG A 24 -7.21 -7.59 -1.92
CA ARG A 24 -7.56 -8.07 -3.24
C ARG A 24 -8.02 -6.88 -4.08
N VAL A 25 -7.19 -6.44 -5.00
CA VAL A 25 -7.49 -5.29 -5.87
C VAL A 25 -7.83 -5.78 -7.27
N ARG A 26 -9.01 -5.39 -7.78
CA ARG A 26 -9.36 -5.64 -9.19
C ARG A 26 -8.68 -4.59 -10.06
N LEU A 27 -7.79 -5.05 -10.93
CA LEU A 27 -7.08 -4.24 -11.91
C LEU A 27 -7.88 -4.15 -13.21
N PHE A 28 -7.78 -3.02 -13.89
CA PHE A 28 -8.52 -2.67 -15.10
C PHE A 28 -10.02 -2.84 -14.93
N TRP A 29 -10.56 -2.50 -13.75
CA TRP A 29 -11.93 -2.82 -13.38
C TRP A 29 -12.96 -2.24 -14.37
N LEU A 30 -12.76 -0.98 -14.78
CA LEU A 30 -13.67 -0.29 -15.70
C LEU A 30 -13.58 -0.83 -17.14
N HIS A 31 -12.39 -1.23 -17.58
CA HIS A 31 -12.11 -1.66 -18.95
C HIS A 31 -11.27 -2.95 -18.96
N PRO A 32 -11.86 -4.09 -18.58
CA PRO A 32 -11.12 -5.35 -18.54
C PRO A 32 -10.69 -5.77 -19.96
N PRO A 33 -9.43 -6.21 -20.14
CA PRO A 33 -8.91 -6.57 -21.45
C PRO A 33 -9.48 -7.92 -21.93
N SER A 34 -9.55 -8.15 -23.23
CA SER A 34 -9.86 -9.48 -23.80
C SER A 34 -8.62 -10.36 -23.91
N GLU A 35 -7.42 -9.77 -23.94
CA GLU A 35 -6.14 -10.46 -24.00
C GLU A 35 -5.02 -9.68 -23.31
N LEU A 36 -3.97 -10.39 -22.91
CA LEU A 36 -2.86 -9.86 -22.13
C LEU A 36 -1.61 -10.71 -22.34
N THR A 37 -0.45 -10.09 -22.50
CA THR A 37 0.83 -10.82 -22.52
C THR A 37 1.53 -10.69 -21.17
N LEU A 38 1.91 -11.82 -20.58
CA LEU A 38 2.74 -11.91 -19.39
C LEU A 38 4.19 -12.10 -19.82
N THR A 39 5.10 -11.20 -19.42
CA THR A 39 6.55 -11.38 -19.62
C THR A 39 7.22 -11.64 -18.27
N PRO A 40 7.81 -12.83 -18.05
CA PRO A 40 8.42 -13.15 -16.76
C PRO A 40 9.68 -12.32 -16.49
N ARG A 41 9.89 -11.92 -15.23
CA ARG A 41 11.11 -11.28 -14.74
C ARG A 41 11.67 -12.14 -13.60
N GLY A 42 12.64 -12.99 -13.93
CA GLY A 42 13.16 -13.98 -12.99
C GLY A 42 12.26 -15.21 -12.87
N SER A 43 12.13 -15.76 -11.67
CA SER A 43 11.34 -16.98 -11.44
C SER A 43 9.85 -16.64 -11.32
N VAL A 44 9.08 -16.99 -12.35
CA VAL A 44 7.63 -16.81 -12.40
C VAL A 44 6.96 -18.15 -12.59
N HIS A 45 5.92 -18.39 -11.81
CA HIS A 45 5.13 -19.62 -11.85
C HIS A 45 3.67 -19.31 -12.13
N CYS A 46 3.02 -20.24 -12.81
CA CYS A 46 1.63 -20.18 -13.16
C CYS A 46 0.99 -21.51 -12.80
N ASN A 47 0.06 -21.45 -11.83
CA ASN A 47 -0.49 -22.63 -11.15
C ASN A 47 0.62 -23.62 -10.72
N GLY A 48 1.76 -23.08 -10.26
CA GLY A 48 2.95 -23.84 -9.83
C GLY A 48 3.92 -24.27 -10.94
N SER A 49 3.59 -24.08 -12.22
CA SER A 49 4.50 -24.41 -13.35
C SER A 49 5.27 -23.17 -13.82
N PRO A 50 6.57 -23.29 -14.14
CA PRO A 50 7.39 -22.13 -14.52
C PRO A 50 6.96 -21.54 -15.87
N ILE A 51 7.02 -20.20 -15.98
CA ILE A 51 6.91 -19.46 -17.24
C ILE A 51 8.30 -18.92 -17.58
N ALA A 52 8.91 -19.44 -18.66
CA ALA A 52 10.26 -19.05 -19.08
C ALA A 52 10.29 -18.02 -20.22
N ALA A 53 9.16 -17.79 -20.90
CA ALA A 53 9.05 -16.91 -22.06
C ALA A 53 7.73 -16.12 -22.00
N PRO A 54 7.61 -15.00 -22.75
CA PRO A 54 6.36 -14.27 -22.84
C PRO A 54 5.16 -15.17 -23.20
N LEU A 55 4.08 -15.08 -22.42
CA LEU A 55 2.90 -15.90 -22.55
C LEU A 55 1.65 -15.05 -22.81
N LEU A 56 1.00 -15.26 -23.95
CA LEU A 56 -0.28 -14.61 -24.29
C LEU A 56 -1.44 -15.36 -23.62
N LEU A 57 -2.24 -14.62 -22.86
CA LEU A 57 -3.51 -15.06 -22.30
C LEU A 57 -4.68 -14.41 -23.05
N ARG A 58 -5.70 -15.19 -23.40
CA ARG A 58 -6.94 -14.71 -24.03
C ARG A 58 -8.15 -15.13 -23.22
N ALA A 59 -9.15 -14.26 -23.15
CA ALA A 59 -10.45 -14.60 -22.58
C ALA A 59 -11.27 -15.44 -23.58
N SER A 60 -11.93 -16.49 -23.09
CA SER A 60 -12.90 -17.28 -23.84
C SER A 60 -14.10 -17.59 -22.95
N ALA A 61 -15.22 -16.90 -23.17
CA ALA A 61 -16.41 -16.95 -22.31
C ALA A 61 -16.03 -16.88 -20.82
N ASP A 62 -16.04 -18.03 -20.13
CA ASP A 62 -15.74 -18.16 -18.69
C ASP A 62 -14.43 -18.94 -18.39
N SER A 63 -13.52 -18.99 -19.37
CA SER A 63 -12.19 -19.61 -19.24
C SER A 63 -11.06 -18.75 -19.81
N VAL A 64 -9.89 -18.81 -19.20
CA VAL A 64 -8.64 -18.24 -19.71
C VAL A 64 -7.98 -19.26 -20.64
N GLN A 65 -7.50 -18.81 -21.79
CA GLN A 65 -6.83 -19.61 -22.81
C GLN A 65 -5.39 -19.16 -22.98
N SER A 66 -4.47 -20.11 -23.17
CA SER A 66 -3.06 -19.85 -23.50
C SER A 66 -2.41 -21.06 -24.16
N SER A 67 -1.20 -20.88 -24.69
CA SER A 67 -0.39 -21.98 -25.24
C SER A 67 0.17 -22.93 -24.18
N LEU A 68 0.20 -22.52 -22.90
CA LEU A 68 0.75 -23.31 -21.81
C LEU A 68 -0.39 -24.00 -21.02
N PRO A 69 -0.48 -25.35 -20.99
CA PRO A 69 -1.61 -26.04 -20.36
C PRO A 69 -1.82 -25.76 -18.88
N SER A 70 -0.76 -25.42 -18.13
CA SER A 70 -0.86 -25.01 -16.72
C SER A 70 -1.47 -23.61 -16.55
N CYS A 71 -1.48 -22.79 -17.61
CA CYS A 71 -1.96 -21.41 -17.63
C CYS A 71 -3.24 -21.23 -18.43
N ARG A 72 -4.16 -22.18 -18.34
CA ARG A 72 -5.51 -22.08 -18.91
C ARG A 72 -6.53 -22.68 -17.94
N GLY A 73 -7.80 -22.35 -18.13
CA GLY A 73 -8.91 -22.83 -17.29
C GLY A 73 -9.68 -21.69 -16.61
N GLN A 74 -10.49 -22.02 -15.61
CA GLN A 74 -11.36 -21.04 -14.95
C GLN A 74 -10.58 -20.02 -14.10
N VAL A 75 -9.46 -20.46 -13.52
CA VAL A 75 -8.61 -19.64 -12.65
C VAL A 75 -7.16 -19.90 -13.00
N VAL A 76 -6.43 -18.82 -13.31
CA VAL A 76 -4.99 -18.84 -13.52
C VAL A 76 -4.35 -18.01 -12.42
N LYS A 77 -3.48 -18.62 -11.62
CA LYS A 77 -2.73 -17.94 -10.55
C LYS A 77 -1.29 -17.76 -10.99
N ILE A 78 -0.79 -16.54 -10.93
CA ILE A 78 0.59 -16.20 -11.25
C ILE A 78 1.30 -15.75 -9.97
N GLU A 79 2.51 -16.27 -9.76
CA GLU A 79 3.40 -15.96 -8.65
C GLU A 79 4.77 -15.57 -9.20
N GLY A 80 5.37 -14.51 -8.64
CA GLY A 80 6.65 -13.95 -9.10
C GLY A 80 6.51 -12.62 -9.83
N THR A 81 7.65 -12.03 -10.18
CA THR A 81 7.71 -10.70 -10.82
C THR A 81 7.51 -10.81 -12.32
N LEU A 82 6.62 -10.01 -12.88
CA LEU A 82 6.27 -10.04 -14.28
C LEU A 82 5.99 -8.64 -14.83
N THR A 83 6.01 -8.54 -16.15
CA THR A 83 5.53 -7.38 -16.88
C THR A 83 4.22 -7.75 -17.59
N LEU A 84 3.18 -6.98 -17.34
CA LEU A 84 1.86 -7.05 -17.99
C LEU A 84 1.88 -6.14 -19.22
N LYS A 85 1.77 -6.71 -20.42
CA LYS A 85 1.55 -5.95 -21.65
C LYS A 85 0.10 -6.06 -22.08
N LEU A 86 -0.61 -4.94 -21.96
CA LEU A 86 -1.98 -4.74 -22.41
C LEU A 86 -1.99 -4.13 -23.81
N PRO A 87 -3.13 -4.20 -24.53
CA PRO A 87 -3.26 -3.55 -25.84
C PRO A 87 -2.91 -2.05 -25.84
N ASN A 88 -3.06 -1.37 -24.71
CA ASN A 88 -2.89 0.08 -24.56
C ASN A 88 -1.76 0.49 -23.60
N GLY A 89 -0.90 -0.43 -23.16
CA GLY A 89 0.18 -0.06 -22.24
C GLY A 89 0.93 -1.24 -21.63
N VAL A 90 1.93 -0.91 -20.80
CA VAL A 90 2.77 -1.87 -20.09
C VAL A 90 2.80 -1.50 -18.62
N ALA A 91 2.63 -2.49 -17.74
CA ALA A 91 2.72 -2.32 -16.29
C ALA A 91 3.61 -3.42 -15.68
N GLY A 92 4.56 -3.05 -14.82
CA GLY A 92 5.26 -4.01 -13.97
C GLY A 92 4.32 -4.50 -12.87
N PHE A 93 4.34 -5.79 -12.54
CA PHE A 93 3.56 -6.37 -11.45
C PHE A 93 4.37 -7.43 -10.73
N PHE A 94 4.44 -7.34 -9.41
CA PHE A 94 5.32 -8.20 -8.60
C PHE A 94 4.58 -8.98 -7.52
N HIS A 95 3.26 -8.83 -7.46
CA HIS A 95 2.41 -9.50 -6.49
C HIS A 95 1.78 -10.77 -7.06
N PRO A 96 1.19 -11.64 -6.21
CA PRO A 96 0.35 -12.73 -6.69
C PRO A 96 -0.83 -12.17 -7.49
N LEU A 97 -1.05 -12.72 -8.68
CA LEU A 97 -2.10 -12.32 -9.60
C LEU A 97 -3.07 -13.48 -9.85
N GLU A 98 -4.36 -13.28 -9.61
CA GLU A 98 -5.40 -14.21 -10.02
C GLU A 98 -6.10 -13.67 -11.27
N ILE A 99 -6.13 -14.47 -12.33
CA ILE A 99 -6.76 -14.14 -13.61
C ILE A 99 -7.93 -15.10 -13.85
N ARG A 100 -9.10 -14.54 -14.11
CA ARG A 100 -10.30 -15.28 -14.55
C ARG A 100 -10.79 -14.73 -15.89
N SER A 101 -11.67 -15.44 -16.56
CA SER A 101 -12.44 -14.90 -17.68
C SER A 101 -13.92 -14.86 -17.32
N ARG A 102 -14.62 -13.83 -17.78
CA ARG A 102 -16.09 -13.77 -17.75
C ARG A 102 -16.60 -13.00 -18.95
N ARG A 103 -17.56 -13.56 -19.69
CA ARG A 103 -18.14 -12.93 -20.89
C ARG A 103 -17.08 -12.42 -21.89
N GLY A 104 -16.01 -13.19 -22.08
CA GLY A 104 -14.94 -12.85 -23.03
C GLY A 104 -14.03 -11.70 -22.57
N ARG A 105 -14.00 -11.39 -21.27
CA ARG A 105 -13.09 -10.40 -20.66
C ARG A 105 -12.27 -11.03 -19.54
N LEU A 106 -10.98 -10.67 -19.46
CA LEU A 106 -10.05 -11.07 -18.41
C LEU A 106 -10.27 -10.20 -17.16
N LEU A 107 -10.43 -10.87 -16.03
CA LEU A 107 -10.63 -10.27 -14.72
C LEU A 107 -9.36 -10.49 -13.90
N LEU A 108 -8.59 -9.41 -13.69
CA LEU A 108 -7.29 -9.45 -13.01
C LEU A 108 -7.41 -9.03 -11.56
N THR A 109 -7.13 -9.91 -10.61
CA THR A 109 -7.18 -9.58 -9.18
C THR A 109 -5.80 -9.75 -8.56
N GLY A 110 -5.15 -8.63 -8.21
CA GLY A 110 -3.88 -8.62 -7.52
C GLY A 110 -4.07 -8.74 -6.00
N THR A 111 -3.12 -9.39 -5.31
CA THR A 111 -3.08 -9.45 -3.84
C THR A 111 -1.94 -8.56 -3.33
N ILE A 112 -2.26 -7.41 -2.76
CA ILE A 112 -1.28 -6.35 -2.46
C ILE A 112 -1.28 -6.05 -0.96
N PRO A 113 -0.12 -6.07 -0.26
CA PRO A 113 0.00 -5.60 1.11
C PRO A 113 -0.43 -4.14 1.28
N LEU A 114 -1.05 -3.79 2.42
CA LEU A 114 -1.64 -2.46 2.63
C LEU A 114 -0.67 -1.30 2.38
N GLU A 115 0.55 -1.34 2.91
CA GLU A 115 1.51 -0.24 2.73
C GLU A 115 1.95 -0.10 1.26
N GLN A 116 2.05 -1.20 0.51
CA GLN A 116 2.33 -1.14 -0.92
C GLN A 116 1.13 -0.64 -1.72
N TYR A 117 -0.09 -0.99 -1.30
CA TYR A 117 -1.31 -0.40 -1.83
C TYR A 117 -1.32 1.13 -1.65
N VAL A 118 -0.95 1.62 -0.46
CA VAL A 118 -0.87 3.07 -0.18
C VAL A 118 0.14 3.75 -1.11
N VAL A 119 1.33 3.16 -1.29
CA VAL A 119 2.34 3.68 -2.23
C VAL A 119 1.79 3.74 -3.67
N SER A 120 1.14 2.67 -4.13
CA SER A 120 0.56 2.60 -5.47
C SER A 120 -0.59 3.60 -5.69
N VAL A 121 -1.40 3.87 -4.67
CA VAL A 121 -2.43 4.92 -4.73
C VAL A 121 -1.79 6.31 -4.74
N LEU A 122 -0.76 6.56 -3.91
CA LEU A 122 -0.06 7.84 -3.97
C LEU A 122 0.54 8.07 -5.36
N LEU A 123 1.04 7.04 -6.05
CA LEU A 123 1.53 7.21 -7.41
C LEU A 123 0.47 7.78 -8.37
N GLY A 124 -0.81 7.40 -8.23
CA GLY A 124 -1.92 7.94 -9.01
C GLY A 124 -2.45 9.30 -8.51
N GLU A 125 -2.45 9.50 -7.19
CA GLU A 125 -3.19 10.59 -6.53
C GLU A 125 -2.32 11.74 -6.02
N SER A 126 -0.99 11.64 -6.09
CA SER A 126 -0.08 12.58 -5.41
C SER A 126 0.63 13.60 -6.31
N SER A 127 0.29 13.64 -7.60
CA SER A 127 1.02 14.47 -8.60
C SER A 127 1.04 15.97 -8.28
N VAL A 128 0.11 16.46 -7.45
CA VAL A 128 0.05 17.87 -7.03
C VAL A 128 0.97 18.20 -5.84
N PHE A 129 1.55 17.20 -5.16
CA PHE A 129 2.25 17.42 -3.89
C PHE A 129 3.77 17.62 -4.06
N THR A 130 4.23 18.80 -3.66
CA THR A 130 5.65 19.12 -3.44
C THR A 130 5.97 19.27 -1.95
N SER A 131 4.96 19.35 -1.08
CA SER A 131 5.12 19.27 0.38
C SER A 131 5.12 17.82 0.87
N ASP A 132 6.13 17.46 1.66
CA ASP A 132 6.20 16.14 2.31
C ASP A 132 5.13 15.97 3.41
N GLU A 133 4.75 17.05 4.10
CA GLU A 133 3.67 17.00 5.09
C GLU A 133 2.30 16.75 4.42
N ALA A 134 2.07 17.30 3.23
CA ALA A 134 0.88 17.01 2.44
C ALA A 134 0.88 15.56 1.93
N LEU A 135 2.03 15.03 1.49
CA LEU A 135 2.18 13.61 1.13
C LEU A 135 1.89 12.68 2.31
N LYS A 136 2.43 12.98 3.50
CA LYS A 136 2.16 12.22 4.73
C LYS A 136 0.68 12.25 5.10
N ALA A 137 0.02 13.40 4.99
CA ALA A 137 -1.42 13.52 5.24
C ALA A 137 -2.21 12.66 4.25
N MET A 138 -1.85 12.72 2.97
CA MET A 138 -2.46 11.88 1.94
C MET A 138 -2.25 10.39 2.21
N ALA A 139 -1.05 9.98 2.64
CA ALA A 139 -0.75 8.58 2.97
C ALA A 139 -1.69 8.04 4.07
N VAL A 140 -1.87 8.80 5.16
CA VAL A 140 -2.80 8.44 6.25
C VAL A 140 -4.24 8.39 5.75
N ALA A 141 -4.69 9.38 4.97
CA ALA A 141 -6.04 9.41 4.42
C ALA A 141 -6.30 8.22 3.48
N VAL A 142 -5.35 7.88 2.61
CA VAL A 142 -5.41 6.75 1.68
C VAL A 142 -5.47 5.43 2.44
N ARG A 143 -4.60 5.25 3.44
CA ARG A 143 -4.56 4.03 4.27
C ARG A 143 -5.87 3.85 5.05
N THR A 144 -6.37 4.92 5.66
CA THR A 144 -7.64 4.89 6.39
C THR A 144 -8.81 4.56 5.47
N TYR A 145 -8.83 5.09 4.24
CA TYR A 145 -9.85 4.77 3.26
C TYR A 145 -9.85 3.28 2.95
N ALA A 146 -8.69 2.71 2.65
CA ALA A 146 -8.55 1.31 2.30
C ALA A 146 -9.07 0.40 3.43
N VAL A 147 -8.71 0.71 4.68
CA VAL A 147 -9.17 -0.03 5.86
C VAL A 147 -10.67 0.12 6.08
N HIS A 148 -11.21 1.34 5.99
CA HIS A 148 -12.63 1.60 6.19
C HIS A 148 -13.51 0.93 5.13
N TYR A 149 -13.10 0.96 3.86
CA TYR A 149 -13.86 0.41 2.73
C TYR A 149 -13.41 -0.99 2.31
N ARG A 150 -12.68 -1.72 3.16
CA ARG A 150 -12.29 -3.09 2.86
C ARG A 150 -13.53 -3.96 2.59
N GLY A 151 -13.47 -4.78 1.54
CA GLY A 151 -14.61 -5.60 1.11
C GLY A 151 -15.74 -4.83 0.45
N ARG A 152 -15.52 -3.59 -0.01
CA ARG A 152 -16.51 -2.80 -0.78
C ARG A 152 -17.06 -3.55 -1.99
N HIS A 153 -16.24 -4.41 -2.60
CA HIS A 153 -16.60 -5.28 -3.72
C HIS A 153 -16.70 -6.77 -3.33
N ARG A 154 -17.02 -7.07 -2.06
CA ARG A 154 -17.07 -8.46 -1.55
C ARG A 154 -17.98 -9.38 -2.36
N THR A 155 -19.07 -8.85 -2.91
CA THR A 155 -20.02 -9.59 -3.76
C THR A 155 -19.45 -9.92 -5.13
N GLU A 156 -18.44 -9.18 -5.59
CA GLU A 156 -17.69 -9.43 -6.82
C GLU A 156 -16.39 -10.23 -6.58
N GLY A 157 -16.06 -10.53 -5.31
CA GLY A 157 -14.94 -11.38 -4.91
C GLY A 157 -13.59 -10.66 -4.69
N PHE A 158 -13.61 -9.34 -4.49
CA PHE A 158 -12.40 -8.54 -4.21
C PHE A 158 -12.70 -7.39 -3.22
N ASP A 159 -11.67 -6.69 -2.75
CA ASP A 159 -11.81 -5.62 -1.75
C ASP A 159 -12.07 -4.26 -2.41
N LEU A 160 -11.15 -3.81 -3.27
CA LEU A 160 -11.11 -2.46 -3.87
C LEU A 160 -10.82 -2.52 -5.38
N CYS A 161 -11.27 -1.53 -6.14
CA CYS A 161 -10.91 -1.37 -7.56
C CYS A 161 -9.77 -0.36 -7.76
N ASP A 162 -9.16 -0.37 -8.94
CA ASP A 162 -8.02 0.47 -9.32
C ASP A 162 -8.37 1.83 -9.94
N THR A 163 -9.60 2.31 -9.70
CA THR A 163 -10.11 3.55 -10.27
C THR A 163 -10.56 4.50 -9.16
N THR A 164 -10.82 5.76 -9.51
CA THR A 164 -11.36 6.80 -8.59
C THR A 164 -12.73 6.45 -7.97
N HIS A 165 -13.39 5.37 -8.41
CA HIS A 165 -14.53 4.80 -7.68
C HIS A 165 -14.12 4.31 -6.28
N CYS A 166 -12.92 3.72 -6.17
CA CYS A 166 -12.24 3.45 -4.90
C CYS A 166 -11.11 4.46 -4.69
N GLN A 167 -9.95 4.21 -5.29
CA GLN A 167 -8.75 5.06 -5.27
C GLN A 167 -7.94 4.81 -6.56
N ASP A 168 -7.35 5.85 -7.18
CA ASP A 168 -6.53 5.67 -8.39
C ASP A 168 -5.23 4.92 -8.07
N LEU A 169 -5.28 3.59 -8.16
CA LEU A 169 -4.14 2.72 -7.93
C LEU A 169 -3.33 2.58 -9.21
N ARG A 170 -2.07 3.06 -9.17
CA ARG A 170 -1.12 2.89 -10.26
C ARG A 170 -0.04 1.91 -9.85
N ILE A 171 0.26 0.98 -10.74
CA ILE A 171 1.33 0.01 -10.54
C ILE A 171 2.53 0.47 -11.34
N ALA A 172 3.63 0.72 -10.65
CA ALA A 172 4.93 0.96 -11.25
C ALA A 172 5.90 -0.13 -10.84
N GLU A 173 6.90 -0.38 -11.69
CA GLU A 173 7.99 -1.31 -11.40
C GLU A 173 8.82 -0.87 -10.20
N ALA A 174 9.01 0.44 -10.01
CA ALA A 174 9.64 1.02 -8.82
C ALA A 174 8.93 2.32 -8.41
N PRO A 175 8.33 2.38 -7.21
CA PRO A 175 7.85 3.64 -6.65
C PRO A 175 9.01 4.61 -6.37
N THR A 176 8.75 5.91 -6.42
CA THR A 176 9.80 6.90 -6.11
C THR A 176 10.19 6.83 -4.62
N PRO A 177 11.48 7.01 -4.27
CA PRO A 177 11.93 7.00 -2.88
C PRO A 177 11.15 7.97 -1.99
N ARG A 178 10.77 9.14 -2.53
CA ARG A 178 10.00 10.16 -1.81
C ARG A 178 8.63 9.65 -1.36
N LEU A 179 7.90 8.93 -2.22
CA LEU A 179 6.60 8.37 -1.86
C LEU A 179 6.76 7.28 -0.81
N THR A 180 7.73 6.39 -0.99
CA THR A 180 8.04 5.33 -0.03
C THR A 180 8.35 5.91 1.35
N LEU A 181 9.20 6.94 1.43
CA LEU A 181 9.54 7.60 2.70
C LEU A 181 8.33 8.27 3.38
N ALA A 182 7.41 8.87 2.62
CA ALA A 182 6.20 9.48 3.19
C ALA A 182 5.24 8.42 3.77
N VAL A 183 5.10 7.28 3.09
CA VAL A 183 4.31 6.14 3.58
C VAL A 183 4.95 5.52 4.81
N GLU A 184 6.26 5.29 4.77
CA GLU A 184 7.02 4.75 5.91
C GLU A 184 7.00 5.69 7.12
N ALA A 185 7.04 7.01 6.92
CA ALA A 185 6.93 7.99 8.00
C ALA A 185 5.57 7.97 8.72
N THR A 186 4.52 7.44 8.06
CA THR A 186 3.14 7.39 8.58
C THR A 186 2.60 5.96 8.67
N GLU A 187 3.49 4.98 8.67
CA GLU A 187 3.15 3.57 8.61
C GLU A 187 2.19 3.15 9.73
N GLY A 188 1.16 2.38 9.37
CA GLY A 188 0.12 1.92 10.30
C GLY A 188 -0.77 3.01 10.90
N GLU A 189 -0.51 4.29 10.65
CA GLU A 189 -1.33 5.39 11.16
C GLU A 189 -2.61 5.53 10.32
N LEU A 190 -3.74 5.50 11.02
CA LEU A 190 -5.08 5.73 10.49
C LEU A 190 -5.72 6.94 11.18
N LEU A 191 -6.78 7.49 10.58
CA LEU A 191 -7.68 8.39 11.26
C LEU A 191 -8.79 7.59 11.94
N TRP A 192 -9.01 7.84 13.23
CA TRP A 192 -10.03 7.19 14.03
C TRP A 192 -11.14 8.15 14.43
N TYR A 193 -12.38 7.68 14.39
CA TYR A 193 -13.55 8.39 14.89
C TYR A 193 -14.51 7.40 15.54
N GLY A 194 -14.94 7.70 16.78
CA GLY A 194 -15.86 6.81 17.51
C GLY A 194 -15.34 5.38 17.68
N GLY A 195 -14.02 5.20 17.76
CA GLY A 195 -13.39 3.88 17.92
C GLY A 195 -13.23 3.05 16.65
N ALA A 196 -13.63 3.57 15.49
CA ALA A 196 -13.48 2.92 14.19
C ALA A 196 -12.61 3.75 13.23
N PRO A 197 -11.96 3.13 12.22
CA PRO A 197 -11.32 3.86 11.14
C PRO A 197 -12.32 4.79 10.46
N ALA A 198 -11.94 6.04 10.25
CA ALA A 198 -12.79 7.08 9.68
C ALA A 198 -12.96 6.91 8.15
N ALA A 199 -14.09 7.36 7.62
CA ALA A 199 -14.27 7.56 6.19
C ALA A 199 -13.45 8.76 5.74
N THR A 200 -12.42 8.54 4.92
CA THR A 200 -11.46 9.58 4.50
C THR A 200 -11.54 9.85 3.01
N TYR A 201 -12.61 10.50 2.57
CA TYR A 201 -12.70 10.96 1.18
C TYR A 201 -11.75 12.12 0.91
N TYR A 202 -11.24 12.18 -0.30
CA TYR A 202 -10.35 13.24 -0.76
C TYR A 202 -10.61 13.55 -2.23
N HIS A 203 -10.22 14.74 -2.66
CA HIS A 203 -10.45 15.23 -4.00
C HIS A 203 -9.38 16.24 -4.42
N ARG A 204 -9.26 16.50 -5.73
CA ARG A 204 -8.17 17.31 -6.28
C ARG A 204 -8.23 18.77 -5.85
N HIS A 205 -9.40 19.41 -5.95
CA HIS A 205 -9.53 20.85 -5.69
C HIS A 205 -10.95 21.22 -5.22
N CYS A 206 -11.09 21.82 -4.03
CA CYS A 206 -12.40 22.09 -3.44
C CYS A 206 -13.10 23.32 -4.05
N GLY A 207 -12.32 24.26 -4.61
CA GLY A 207 -12.83 25.51 -5.19
C GLY A 207 -13.08 26.61 -4.15
N GLY A 208 -12.51 26.45 -2.94
CA GLY A 208 -12.56 27.41 -1.83
C GLY A 208 -13.34 26.94 -0.60
N SER A 209 -14.13 25.87 -0.72
CA SER A 209 -14.79 25.23 0.41
C SER A 209 -14.92 23.73 0.14
N THR A 210 -14.70 22.92 1.18
CA THR A 210 -15.13 21.51 1.15
C THR A 210 -16.66 21.43 1.28
N GLU A 211 -17.21 20.23 1.20
CA GLU A 211 -18.64 19.94 1.21
C GLU A 211 -19.01 18.97 2.32
N ASP A 212 -20.23 19.10 2.83
CA ASP A 212 -20.81 18.12 3.75
C ASP A 212 -21.04 16.77 3.04
N VAL A 213 -20.67 15.66 3.67
CA VAL A 213 -20.81 14.33 3.07
C VAL A 213 -22.26 14.02 2.67
N GLU A 214 -23.23 14.41 3.50
CA GLU A 214 -24.66 14.18 3.31
C GLU A 214 -25.22 15.00 2.13
N SER A 215 -24.59 16.14 1.80
CA SER A 215 -24.95 16.96 0.63
C SER A 215 -24.54 16.30 -0.69
N VAL A 216 -23.54 15.42 -0.67
CA VAL A 216 -23.07 14.68 -1.87
C VAL A 216 -23.69 13.29 -1.92
N TRP A 217 -23.76 12.61 -0.77
CA TRP A 217 -24.25 11.26 -0.58
C TRP A 217 -25.15 11.19 0.67
N PRO A 218 -26.48 11.38 0.52
CA PRO A 218 -27.42 11.44 1.65
C PRO A 218 -27.50 10.17 2.51
N ASP A 219 -27.09 9.03 1.96
CA ASP A 219 -27.05 7.72 2.62
C ASP A 219 -25.78 7.53 3.47
N ARG A 220 -24.86 8.48 3.45
CA ARG A 220 -23.57 8.39 4.16
C ARG A 220 -23.55 9.30 5.36
N HIS A 221 -23.36 8.71 6.52
CA HIS A 221 -23.25 9.42 7.78
C HIS A 221 -21.81 9.44 8.30
N ALA A 222 -21.18 10.61 8.25
CA ALA A 222 -19.87 10.87 8.85
C ALA A 222 -19.84 12.30 9.41
N PRO A 223 -20.13 12.49 10.72
CA PRO A 223 -20.31 13.81 11.33
C PRO A 223 -19.10 14.75 11.24
N TYR A 224 -17.92 14.20 11.02
CA TYR A 224 -16.65 14.92 10.85
C TYR A 224 -16.39 15.35 9.41
N LEU A 225 -17.08 14.78 8.42
CA LEU A 225 -16.95 15.19 7.01
C LEU A 225 -17.91 16.33 6.71
N LYS A 226 -17.54 17.51 7.19
CA LYS A 226 -18.32 18.74 7.07
C LYS A 226 -17.68 19.75 6.13
N ARG A 227 -18.50 20.71 5.69
CA ARG A 227 -18.07 21.89 4.96
C ARG A 227 -17.08 22.69 5.79
N GLN A 228 -15.94 23.01 5.18
CA GLN A 228 -14.86 23.84 5.72
C GLN A 228 -14.43 24.86 4.68
N THR A 229 -14.32 26.14 5.08
CA THR A 229 -13.73 27.17 4.23
C THR A 229 -12.23 26.94 4.10
N ASP A 230 -11.74 26.75 2.88
CA ASP A 230 -10.35 26.40 2.59
C ASP A 230 -9.65 27.53 1.82
N THR A 231 -9.14 28.50 2.59
CA THR A 231 -8.39 29.64 2.05
C THR A 231 -7.06 29.25 1.40
N PHE A 232 -6.44 28.15 1.86
CA PHE A 232 -5.21 27.64 1.27
C PHE A 232 -5.43 27.08 -0.14
N CYS A 233 -6.55 26.41 -0.38
CA CYS A 233 -6.92 25.98 -1.73
C CYS A 233 -7.05 27.18 -2.70
N LEU A 234 -7.41 28.37 -2.20
CA LEU A 234 -7.58 29.56 -3.03
C LEU A 234 -6.28 30.30 -3.36
N SER A 235 -5.14 29.96 -2.74
CA SER A 235 -3.87 30.68 -2.94
C SER A 235 -3.42 30.70 -4.41
N ARG A 236 -3.79 29.66 -5.18
CA ARG A 236 -3.49 29.50 -6.61
C ARG A 236 -4.71 29.64 -7.51
N GLY A 237 -5.80 30.21 -6.99
CA GLY A 237 -7.07 30.40 -7.71
C GLY A 237 -8.08 29.27 -7.49
N ARG A 238 -9.25 29.38 -8.14
CA ARG A 238 -10.39 28.46 -7.93
C ARG A 238 -10.37 27.20 -8.81
N ALA A 239 -9.33 27.00 -9.60
CA ALA A 239 -9.26 25.99 -10.67
C ALA A 239 -10.48 26.04 -11.62
N PRO A 240 -10.64 27.13 -12.40
CA PRO A 240 -11.75 27.26 -13.33
C PRO A 240 -11.67 26.19 -14.41
N TRP A 241 -12.83 25.73 -14.88
CA TRP A 241 -12.95 24.83 -16.01
C TRP A 241 -14.18 25.18 -16.84
N ARG A 242 -14.11 24.85 -18.13
CA ARG A 242 -15.20 24.99 -19.08
C ARG A 242 -15.26 23.74 -19.94
N SER A 243 -16.48 23.30 -20.22
CA SER A 243 -16.71 22.20 -21.14
C SER A 243 -18.00 22.40 -21.91
N GLU A 244 -18.11 21.70 -23.04
CA GLU A 244 -19.21 21.84 -23.98
C GLU A 244 -19.62 20.47 -24.48
N VAL A 245 -20.93 20.25 -24.59
CA VAL A 245 -21.51 19.01 -25.10
C VAL A 245 -22.74 19.35 -25.94
N SER A 246 -22.98 18.57 -27.00
CA SER A 246 -24.21 18.72 -27.78
C SER A 246 -25.43 18.46 -26.89
N ALA A 247 -26.40 19.36 -26.94
CA ALA A 247 -27.66 19.25 -26.20
C ALA A 247 -28.40 17.96 -26.55
N GLY A 248 -28.42 17.59 -27.83
CA GLY A 248 -29.04 16.34 -28.31
C GLY A 248 -28.40 15.08 -27.70
N SER A 249 -27.10 15.12 -27.38
CA SER A 249 -26.42 14.00 -26.72
C SER A 249 -26.85 13.81 -25.26
N LEU A 250 -27.42 14.84 -24.62
CA LEU A 250 -27.97 14.77 -23.26
C LEU A 250 -29.44 14.32 -23.23
N GLY A 251 -30.03 14.00 -24.39
CA GLY A 251 -31.42 13.58 -24.55
C GLY A 251 -32.29 14.64 -25.23
N SER A 252 -33.50 14.22 -25.62
CA SER A 252 -34.46 15.04 -26.39
C SER A 252 -35.44 15.85 -25.52
N GLY A 253 -35.25 15.87 -24.20
CA GLY A 253 -36.16 16.51 -23.25
C GLY A 253 -35.93 18.02 -23.07
N PRO A 254 -36.71 18.67 -22.17
CA PRO A 254 -36.52 20.08 -21.83
C PRO A 254 -35.11 20.38 -21.31
N PRO A 255 -34.65 21.64 -21.44
CA PRO A 255 -33.26 22.00 -21.15
C PRO A 255 -32.91 21.72 -19.68
N LEU A 256 -31.68 21.25 -19.47
CA LEU A 256 -31.08 21.04 -18.15
C LEU A 256 -31.22 22.31 -17.29
N ARG A 257 -31.86 22.20 -16.13
CA ARG A 257 -32.07 23.34 -15.22
C ARG A 257 -31.61 23.02 -13.81
N ILE A 258 -30.79 23.89 -13.23
CA ILE A 258 -30.37 23.77 -11.83
C ILE A 258 -31.57 24.11 -10.92
N LEU A 259 -31.89 23.22 -9.99
CA LEU A 259 -33.01 23.39 -9.06
C LEU A 259 -32.57 23.93 -7.71
N SER A 260 -31.44 23.45 -7.20
CA SER A 260 -30.92 23.84 -5.90
C SER A 260 -29.39 23.74 -5.84
N ARG A 261 -28.81 24.48 -4.89
CA ARG A 261 -27.39 24.44 -4.57
C ARG A 261 -27.18 24.14 -3.09
N THR A 262 -26.07 23.50 -2.78
CA THR A 262 -25.59 23.31 -1.41
C THR A 262 -25.06 24.63 -0.85
N ALA A 263 -24.77 24.64 0.45
CA ALA A 263 -24.19 25.79 1.10
C ALA A 263 -22.79 26.14 0.56
N SER A 264 -22.06 25.18 -0.04
CA SER A 264 -20.76 25.43 -0.69
C SER A 264 -20.87 26.03 -2.10
N GLY A 265 -22.09 26.17 -2.63
CA GLY A 265 -22.38 26.67 -3.98
C GLY A 265 -22.41 25.58 -5.05
N ARG A 266 -22.18 24.31 -4.69
CA ARG A 266 -22.30 23.18 -5.62
C ARG A 266 -23.75 22.92 -5.97
N VAL A 267 -24.02 22.52 -7.22
CA VAL A 267 -25.34 22.04 -7.63
C VAL A 267 -25.68 20.81 -6.79
N ALA A 268 -26.84 20.84 -6.13
CA ALA A 268 -27.34 19.73 -5.33
C ALA A 268 -28.34 18.89 -6.14
N GLU A 269 -29.32 19.56 -6.73
CA GLU A 269 -30.33 18.95 -7.60
C GLU A 269 -30.51 19.74 -8.89
N LEU A 270 -30.87 19.01 -9.93
CA LEU A 270 -31.18 19.55 -11.25
C LEU A 270 -32.36 18.80 -11.86
N ASP A 271 -33.03 19.46 -12.78
CA ASP A 271 -34.04 18.90 -13.66
C ASP A 271 -33.33 18.49 -14.96
N TRP A 272 -33.36 17.20 -15.26
CA TRP A 272 -32.83 16.64 -16.50
C TRP A 272 -33.96 15.92 -17.22
N ASN A 273 -34.36 16.46 -18.37
CA ASN A 273 -35.45 15.93 -19.19
C ASN A 273 -36.79 15.78 -18.44
N GLY A 274 -37.11 16.72 -17.54
CA GLY A 274 -38.35 16.73 -16.75
C GLY A 274 -38.30 15.86 -15.50
N GLN A 275 -37.14 15.28 -15.18
CA GLN A 275 -36.92 14.46 -13.99
C GLN A 275 -35.97 15.15 -13.03
N ARG A 276 -36.38 15.26 -11.76
CA ARG A 276 -35.49 15.69 -10.68
C ARG A 276 -34.45 14.62 -10.42
N ILE A 277 -33.18 15.01 -10.46
CA ILE A 277 -32.03 14.14 -10.18
C ILE A 277 -31.00 14.89 -9.34
N THR A 278 -30.31 14.18 -8.44
CA THR A 278 -29.16 14.73 -7.71
C THR A 278 -28.01 15.00 -8.68
N ALA A 279 -27.25 16.07 -8.47
CA ALA A 279 -26.08 16.40 -9.27
C ALA A 279 -25.03 15.28 -9.28
N THR A 280 -24.86 14.55 -8.16
CA THR A 280 -23.95 13.40 -8.07
C THR A 280 -24.33 12.28 -9.05
N ARG A 281 -25.62 11.87 -9.09
CA ARG A 281 -26.10 10.86 -10.06
C ARG A 281 -25.99 11.35 -11.50
N PHE A 282 -26.29 12.62 -11.74
CA PHE A 282 -26.11 13.22 -13.07
C PHE A 282 -24.63 13.16 -13.48
N HIS A 283 -23.72 13.62 -12.63
CA HIS A 283 -22.28 13.56 -12.87
C HIS A 283 -21.81 12.13 -13.18
N GLN A 284 -22.23 11.14 -12.40
CA GLN A 284 -21.88 9.75 -12.63
C GLN A 284 -22.29 9.30 -14.05
N ARG A 285 -23.54 9.55 -14.44
CA ARG A 285 -24.08 9.14 -15.74
C ARG A 285 -23.41 9.86 -16.90
N ILE A 286 -23.10 11.14 -16.74
CA ILE A 286 -22.35 11.92 -17.72
C ILE A 286 -20.90 11.42 -17.85
N GLY A 287 -20.27 11.07 -16.73
CA GLY A 287 -18.93 10.47 -16.71
C GLY A 287 -18.86 9.12 -17.42
N GLU A 288 -19.87 8.28 -17.24
CA GLU A 288 -20.01 6.99 -17.93
C GLU A 288 -20.21 7.13 -19.45
N LEU A 289 -20.95 8.15 -19.90
CA LEU A 289 -21.26 8.38 -21.31
C LEU A 289 -20.18 9.15 -22.08
N PHE A 290 -19.61 10.19 -21.46
CA PHE A 290 -18.77 11.18 -22.13
C PHE A 290 -17.37 11.30 -21.53
N GLY A 291 -17.08 10.54 -20.48
CA GLY A 291 -15.84 10.61 -19.72
C GLY A 291 -15.89 11.64 -18.58
N TRP A 292 -15.05 11.39 -17.57
CA TRP A 292 -15.00 12.13 -16.30
C TRP A 292 -14.39 13.53 -16.39
N THR A 293 -13.95 13.96 -17.58
CA THR A 293 -13.36 15.28 -17.81
C THR A 293 -14.38 16.33 -18.21
N LEU A 294 -15.57 15.91 -18.69
CA LEU A 294 -16.65 16.80 -19.10
C LEU A 294 -17.17 17.61 -17.91
N LEU A 295 -17.52 16.95 -16.80
CA LEU A 295 -17.85 17.61 -15.55
C LEU A 295 -16.75 17.34 -14.55
N ARG A 296 -15.98 18.37 -14.17
CA ARG A 296 -14.87 18.18 -13.22
C ARG A 296 -15.32 18.23 -11.77
N SER A 297 -16.43 18.91 -11.48
CA SER A 297 -17.01 19.03 -10.15
C SER A 297 -18.52 19.28 -10.28
N ASN A 298 -19.25 19.31 -9.16
CA ASN A 298 -20.63 19.78 -9.13
C ASN A 298 -20.71 21.31 -8.91
N HIS A 299 -19.58 22.02 -8.90
CA HIS A 299 -19.54 23.47 -8.76
C HIS A 299 -19.51 24.12 -10.15
N TYR A 300 -20.67 24.20 -10.79
CA TYR A 300 -20.80 24.82 -12.11
C TYR A 300 -22.11 25.58 -12.27
N ASP A 301 -22.13 26.46 -13.26
CA ASP A 301 -23.32 26.92 -13.97
C ASP A 301 -23.40 26.22 -15.33
N VAL A 302 -24.61 26.15 -15.88
CA VAL A 302 -24.86 25.59 -17.20
C VAL A 302 -25.73 26.54 -18.01
N THR A 303 -25.34 26.78 -19.26
CA THR A 303 -26.09 27.63 -20.20
C THR A 303 -26.23 26.93 -21.54
N ARG A 304 -27.36 27.12 -22.22
CA ARG A 304 -27.56 26.65 -23.59
C ARG A 304 -27.11 27.72 -24.57
N ARG A 305 -26.29 27.37 -25.56
CA ARG A 305 -25.96 28.23 -26.71
C ARG A 305 -26.16 27.44 -28.00
N GLY A 306 -27.24 27.74 -28.72
CA GLY A 306 -27.66 26.96 -29.88
C GLY A 306 -27.90 25.49 -29.51
N GLU A 307 -27.20 24.60 -30.21
CA GLU A 307 -27.25 23.14 -30.04
C GLU A 307 -26.30 22.61 -28.96
N HIS A 308 -25.66 23.49 -28.19
CA HIS A 308 -24.69 23.08 -27.17
C HIS A 308 -25.09 23.52 -25.75
N MET A 309 -24.79 22.65 -24.79
CA MET A 309 -24.79 22.96 -23.37
C MET A 309 -23.36 23.27 -22.93
N ILE A 310 -23.16 24.44 -22.36
CA ILE A 310 -21.87 24.93 -21.88
C ILE A 310 -21.87 24.91 -20.36
N PHE A 311 -20.99 24.11 -19.80
CA PHE A 311 -20.73 24.04 -18.36
C PHE A 311 -19.50 24.89 -18.03
N GLN A 312 -19.62 25.73 -17.01
CA GLN A 312 -18.51 26.55 -16.50
C GLN A 312 -18.50 26.46 -14.99
N GLY A 313 -17.34 26.13 -14.42
CA GLY A 313 -17.27 25.83 -13.00
C GLY A 313 -15.88 25.94 -12.41
N PHE A 314 -15.78 25.54 -11.14
CA PHE A 314 -14.57 25.60 -10.33
C PHE A 314 -14.26 24.26 -9.68
N GLY A 315 -13.02 24.07 -9.27
CA GLY A 315 -12.57 22.88 -8.56
C GLY A 315 -12.60 21.60 -9.38
N ALA A 316 -12.23 20.50 -8.72
CA ALA A 316 -12.13 19.17 -9.30
C ALA A 316 -12.39 18.10 -8.23
N GLY A 317 -13.39 17.26 -8.48
CA GLY A 317 -13.87 16.20 -7.59
C GLY A 317 -15.07 16.61 -6.74
N HIS A 318 -15.49 15.67 -5.88
CA HIS A 318 -16.75 15.74 -5.13
C HIS A 318 -16.77 16.82 -4.04
N GLY A 319 -15.61 17.25 -3.52
CA GLY A 319 -15.50 18.35 -2.55
C GLY A 319 -15.52 17.92 -1.08
N VAL A 320 -15.71 16.64 -0.78
CA VAL A 320 -15.80 16.12 0.60
C VAL A 320 -14.41 15.75 1.12
N GLY A 321 -14.14 16.06 2.39
CA GLY A 321 -12.88 15.70 3.07
C GLY A 321 -11.65 16.43 2.52
N LEU A 322 -10.52 15.74 2.39
CA LEU A 322 -9.23 16.37 2.08
C LEU A 322 -9.18 16.94 0.66
N CYS A 323 -8.92 18.24 0.56
CA CYS A 323 -8.59 18.90 -0.71
C CYS A 323 -7.09 18.79 -0.97
N GLN A 324 -6.67 18.09 -2.03
CA GLN A 324 -5.24 17.91 -2.34
C GLN A 324 -4.53 19.24 -2.57
N ALA A 325 -5.11 20.15 -3.35
CA ALA A 325 -4.53 21.48 -3.57
C ALA A 325 -4.39 22.31 -2.28
N GLY A 326 -5.40 22.30 -1.41
CA GLY A 326 -5.32 23.02 -0.12
C GLY A 326 -4.35 22.37 0.86
N ALA A 327 -4.28 21.03 0.91
CA ALA A 327 -3.31 20.29 1.73
C ALA A 327 -1.86 20.60 1.32
N GLU A 328 -1.60 20.64 0.01
CA GLU A 328 -0.30 21.05 -0.55
C GLU A 328 0.11 22.44 -0.06
N GLU A 329 -0.76 23.42 -0.20
CA GLU A 329 -0.45 24.82 0.15
C GLU A 329 -0.35 25.01 1.66
N ARG A 330 -1.13 24.27 2.46
CA ARG A 330 -0.97 24.19 3.93
C ARG A 330 0.39 23.64 4.32
N GLY A 331 0.80 22.55 3.67
CA GLY A 331 2.09 21.93 3.93
C GLY A 331 3.26 22.86 3.57
N LYS A 332 3.18 23.57 2.43
CA LYS A 332 4.16 24.62 2.07
C LYS A 332 4.21 25.77 3.06
N ALA A 333 3.08 26.12 3.67
CA ALA A 333 3.01 27.13 4.71
C ALA A 333 3.44 26.61 6.11
N GLY A 334 4.00 25.40 6.19
CA GLY A 334 4.57 24.84 7.42
C GLY A 334 3.57 24.07 8.29
N SER A 335 2.35 23.81 7.82
CA SER A 335 1.43 22.92 8.55
C SER A 335 1.97 21.49 8.53
N THR A 336 2.04 20.87 9.71
CA THR A 336 2.31 19.43 9.83
C THR A 336 1.17 18.60 9.25
N TYR A 337 1.45 17.37 8.85
CA TYR A 337 0.45 16.45 8.31
C TYR A 337 -0.73 16.23 9.28
N ARG A 338 -0.46 16.22 10.59
CA ARG A 338 -1.50 16.11 11.63
C ARG A 338 -2.43 17.32 11.64
N GLN A 339 -1.89 18.52 11.48
CA GLN A 339 -2.69 19.75 11.39
C GLN A 339 -3.51 19.79 10.09
N ILE A 340 -2.93 19.33 8.97
CA ILE A 340 -3.65 19.18 7.70
C ILE A 340 -4.84 18.21 7.87
N LEU A 341 -4.61 17.04 8.46
CA LEU A 341 -5.66 16.04 8.71
C LEU A 341 -6.73 16.56 9.66
N ALA A 342 -6.35 17.24 10.74
CA ALA A 342 -7.29 17.81 11.71
C ALA A 342 -8.20 18.88 11.09
N PHE A 343 -7.71 19.63 10.09
CA PHE A 343 -8.53 20.60 9.37
C PHE A 343 -9.59 19.92 8.48
N TYR A 344 -9.18 18.93 7.67
CA TYR A 344 -10.06 18.27 6.70
C TYR A 344 -10.95 17.17 7.30
N TYR A 345 -10.57 16.63 8.45
CA TYR A 345 -11.30 15.58 9.16
C TYR A 345 -11.45 15.95 10.65
N PRO A 346 -12.13 17.06 10.98
CA PRO A 346 -12.25 17.57 12.34
C PRO A 346 -12.84 16.53 13.30
N GLY A 347 -12.27 16.42 14.50
CA GLY A 347 -12.72 15.47 15.52
C GLY A 347 -12.23 14.03 15.31
N THR A 348 -11.59 13.71 14.18
CA THR A 348 -10.83 12.47 14.02
C THR A 348 -9.48 12.57 14.72
N LYS A 349 -8.92 11.42 15.12
CA LYS A 349 -7.60 11.34 15.76
C LYS A 349 -6.67 10.45 14.95
N PRO A 350 -5.52 10.95 14.48
CA PRO A 350 -4.51 10.10 13.85
C PRO A 350 -3.87 9.21 14.92
N GLY A 351 -3.77 7.91 14.64
CA GLY A 351 -3.16 6.93 15.54
C GLY A 351 -3.10 5.53 14.94
N ILE A 352 -2.33 4.64 15.56
CA ILE A 352 -2.20 3.24 15.11
C ILE A 352 -3.39 2.38 15.56
N ASN A 353 -4.10 2.83 16.59
CA ASN A 353 -5.31 2.19 17.11
C ASN A 353 -6.36 3.24 17.51
N ALA A 354 -7.57 2.75 17.77
CA ALA A 354 -8.71 3.55 18.21
C ALA A 354 -8.43 4.40 19.47
N GLN A 355 -7.50 3.97 20.31
CA GLN A 355 -7.11 4.65 21.54
C GLN A 355 -6.17 5.85 21.28
N GLY A 356 -5.77 6.11 20.03
CA GLY A 356 -4.94 7.25 19.68
C GLY A 356 -3.47 7.07 20.05
N PHE A 357 -2.97 5.84 19.96
CA PHE A 357 -1.55 5.56 20.13
C PHE A 357 -0.67 6.49 19.28
N ALA A 358 0.22 7.22 19.95
CA ALA A 358 1.24 8.05 19.34
C ALA A 358 2.63 7.51 19.68
N TRP A 359 3.51 7.49 18.68
CA TRP A 359 4.88 7.03 18.84
C TRP A 359 5.66 7.91 19.82
N VAL A 360 6.19 7.30 20.88
CA VAL A 360 7.17 7.93 21.75
C VAL A 360 8.56 7.70 21.16
N GLN A 361 9.24 8.80 20.83
CA GLN A 361 10.60 8.76 20.29
C GLN A 361 11.62 8.56 21.41
N GLY A 362 12.58 7.67 21.18
CA GLY A 362 13.80 7.47 21.94
C GLY A 362 15.00 7.57 21.01
N ARG A 363 16.18 7.79 21.57
CA ARG A 363 17.41 7.93 20.80
C ARG A 363 18.55 7.19 21.47
N GLY A 364 19.16 6.28 20.71
CA GLY A 364 20.42 5.63 21.04
C GLY A 364 21.61 6.32 20.37
N GLU A 365 22.80 5.78 20.62
CA GLU A 365 24.05 6.19 20.01
C GLU A 365 24.03 5.97 18.51
N LEU A 366 23.49 4.84 18.04
CA LEU A 366 23.47 4.44 16.63
C LEU A 366 22.05 4.37 16.04
N VAL A 367 21.03 4.12 16.88
CA VAL A 367 19.66 3.83 16.43
C VAL A 367 18.67 4.85 16.99
N ASP A 368 17.70 5.29 16.19
CA ASP A 368 16.51 5.99 16.68
C ASP A 368 15.39 5.00 16.99
N VAL A 369 14.60 5.23 18.03
CA VAL A 369 13.56 4.29 18.46
C VAL A 369 12.20 4.96 18.49
N ALA A 370 11.17 4.25 18.06
CA ALA A 370 9.77 4.61 18.31
C ALA A 370 9.05 3.47 19.03
N ALA A 371 8.46 3.75 20.19
CA ALA A 371 7.75 2.76 20.99
C ALA A 371 6.52 3.35 21.72
N GLU A 372 5.85 2.52 22.51
CA GLU A 372 4.62 2.86 23.22
C GLU A 372 4.76 3.78 24.43
N SER A 373 5.94 3.77 25.05
CA SER A 373 6.21 4.54 26.26
C SER A 373 7.64 5.05 26.23
N ARG A 374 7.93 6.12 26.98
CA ARG A 374 9.30 6.65 27.12
C ARG A 374 10.25 5.59 27.71
N HIS A 375 9.75 4.78 28.64
CA HIS A 375 10.53 3.72 29.26
C HIS A 375 10.89 2.64 28.25
N THR A 376 9.90 2.12 27.51
CA THR A 376 10.12 1.14 26.45
C THR A 376 11.07 1.68 25.38
N ALA A 377 10.93 2.95 24.96
CA ALA A 377 11.77 3.55 23.94
C ALA A 377 13.24 3.69 24.39
N ALA A 378 13.49 4.12 25.63
CA ALA A 378 14.84 4.27 26.17
C ALA A 378 15.56 2.92 26.36
N ASP A 379 14.85 1.95 26.94
CA ASP A 379 15.36 0.60 27.18
C ASP A 379 15.68 -0.12 25.86
N LEU A 380 14.77 -0.02 24.89
CA LEU A 380 14.94 -0.59 23.57
C LEU A 380 16.09 0.07 22.78
N ALA A 381 16.33 1.38 22.94
CA ALA A 381 17.44 2.07 22.29
C ALA A 381 18.79 1.48 22.72
N ALA A 382 19.00 1.29 24.02
CA ALA A 382 20.23 0.71 24.55
C ALA A 382 20.45 -0.75 24.09
N LEU A 383 19.36 -1.54 24.00
CA LEU A 383 19.43 -2.91 23.49
C LEU A 383 19.74 -2.95 21.99
N ALA A 384 19.13 -2.05 21.21
CA ALA A 384 19.34 -1.96 19.77
C ALA A 384 20.77 -1.53 19.43
N ASP A 385 21.33 -0.55 20.15
CA ASP A 385 22.73 -0.14 19.96
C ASP A 385 23.69 -1.31 20.22
N ARG A 386 23.50 -2.07 21.31
CA ARG A 386 24.32 -3.25 21.60
C ARG A 386 24.21 -4.31 20.51
N ALA A 387 23.00 -4.58 20.02
CA ALA A 387 22.77 -5.54 18.95
C ALA A 387 23.43 -5.12 17.63
N LEU A 388 23.35 -3.83 17.30
CA LEU A 388 23.95 -3.27 16.10
C LEU A 388 25.48 -3.24 16.15
N GLN A 389 26.05 -2.85 17.29
CA GLN A 389 27.50 -2.94 17.53
C GLN A 389 27.99 -4.38 17.42
N GLU A 390 27.25 -5.35 17.96
CA GLU A 390 27.58 -6.77 17.82
C GLU A 390 27.47 -7.23 16.36
N ALA A 391 26.42 -6.82 15.63
CA ALA A 391 26.29 -7.11 14.20
C ALA A 391 27.47 -6.53 13.40
N GLN A 392 27.93 -5.30 13.71
CA GLN A 392 29.11 -4.69 13.11
C GLN A 392 30.38 -5.48 13.45
N ARG A 393 30.57 -5.91 14.70
CA ARG A 393 31.71 -6.80 15.08
C ARG A 393 31.69 -8.12 14.30
N ARG A 394 30.51 -8.72 14.11
CA ARG A 394 30.36 -9.99 13.40
C ARG A 394 30.59 -9.87 11.90
N THR A 395 30.24 -8.75 11.29
CA THR A 395 30.25 -8.61 9.83
C THR A 395 31.42 -7.79 9.30
N GLY A 396 31.93 -6.83 10.07
CA GLY A 396 32.84 -5.80 9.60
C GLY A 396 32.22 -4.85 8.57
N LEU A 397 30.90 -4.92 8.34
CA LEU A 397 30.21 -4.09 7.35
C LEU A 397 29.92 -2.69 7.93
N PRO A 398 30.10 -1.62 7.14
CA PRO A 398 29.78 -0.27 7.58
C PRO A 398 28.27 -0.03 7.60
N LEU A 399 27.83 0.90 8.45
CA LEU A 399 26.47 1.44 8.45
C LEU A 399 26.52 2.89 7.99
N THR A 400 25.83 3.20 6.90
CA THR A 400 25.88 4.53 6.24
C THR A 400 24.71 5.43 6.59
N PHE A 401 23.82 4.97 7.46
CA PHE A 401 22.60 5.67 7.86
C PHE A 401 22.28 5.40 9.33
N ARG A 402 21.40 6.20 9.91
CA ARG A 402 20.85 5.97 11.25
C ARG A 402 19.52 5.21 11.13
N PRO A 403 19.45 3.92 11.53
CA PRO A 403 18.23 3.15 11.45
C PRO A 403 17.17 3.62 12.45
N ILE A 404 15.91 3.30 12.16
CA ILE A 404 14.79 3.49 13.08
C ILE A 404 14.26 2.12 13.51
N LEU A 405 14.21 1.86 14.80
CA LEU A 405 13.58 0.67 15.37
C LEU A 405 12.19 1.02 15.92
N ARG A 406 11.15 0.36 15.42
CA ARG A 406 9.75 0.56 15.81
C ARG A 406 9.19 -0.65 16.53
N SER A 407 8.77 -0.50 17.79
CA SER A 407 8.04 -1.54 18.51
C SER A 407 6.55 -1.23 18.59
N TYR A 408 5.76 -2.07 17.95
CA TYR A 408 4.31 -1.92 17.90
C TYR A 408 3.67 -2.31 19.24
N PRO A 409 2.60 -1.62 19.67
CA PRO A 409 1.95 -1.87 20.97
C PRO A 409 1.13 -3.16 21.01
N SER A 410 0.89 -3.79 19.85
CA SER A 410 0.18 -5.06 19.77
C SER A 410 0.63 -5.89 18.56
N VAL A 411 0.41 -7.20 18.63
CA VAL A 411 0.65 -8.13 17.50
C VAL A 411 -0.25 -7.78 16.31
N ALA A 412 -1.49 -7.37 16.57
CA ALA A 412 -2.40 -6.92 15.52
C ALA A 412 -1.87 -5.66 14.84
N GLY A 413 -1.43 -4.66 15.61
CA GLY A 413 -0.82 -3.44 15.06
C GLY A 413 0.44 -3.73 14.24
N PHE A 414 1.31 -4.63 14.71
CA PHE A 414 2.46 -5.09 13.93
C PHE A 414 2.04 -5.76 12.62
N ARG A 415 1.12 -6.72 12.66
CA ARG A 415 0.64 -7.43 11.47
C ARG A 415 0.02 -6.47 10.46
N ASP A 416 -0.85 -5.60 10.92
CA ASP A 416 -1.64 -4.72 10.05
C ASP A 416 -0.75 -3.66 9.39
N ALA A 417 0.30 -3.20 10.08
CA ALA A 417 1.25 -2.22 9.55
C ALA A 417 2.36 -2.83 8.69
N THR A 418 2.81 -4.05 8.99
CA THR A 418 3.95 -4.67 8.28
C THR A 418 3.54 -5.67 7.20
N GLY A 419 2.30 -6.17 7.25
CA GLY A 419 1.86 -7.33 6.47
C GLY A 419 2.42 -8.66 6.97
N GLN A 420 3.28 -8.64 8.00
CA GLN A 420 3.92 -9.85 8.51
C GLN A 420 2.96 -10.67 9.37
N PRO A 421 3.02 -12.01 9.31
CA PRO A 421 2.24 -12.85 10.19
C PRO A 421 2.56 -12.62 11.68
N GLY A 422 1.57 -12.88 12.55
CA GLY A 422 1.72 -12.70 14.00
C GLY A 422 2.73 -13.62 14.69
N TRP A 423 3.37 -14.54 13.95
CA TRP A 423 4.50 -15.35 14.43
C TRP A 423 5.87 -14.81 14.06
N VAL A 424 5.94 -13.76 13.26
CA VAL A 424 7.20 -13.09 12.89
C VAL A 424 7.57 -12.08 13.97
N ALA A 425 8.72 -12.26 14.63
CA ALA A 425 9.12 -11.42 15.75
C ALA A 425 9.42 -9.96 15.35
N ALA A 426 10.12 -9.82 14.23
CA ALA A 426 10.51 -8.55 13.64
C ALA A 426 10.75 -8.70 12.13
N SER A 427 10.84 -7.56 11.45
CA SER A 427 11.15 -7.49 10.02
C SER A 427 11.84 -6.16 9.70
N THR A 428 12.90 -6.25 8.91
CA THR A 428 13.66 -5.09 8.40
C THR A 428 13.23 -4.77 6.98
N ARG A 429 12.96 -3.48 6.74
CA ARG A 429 12.74 -2.96 5.38
C ARG A 429 13.34 -1.57 5.26
N GLY A 430 14.28 -1.43 4.32
CA GLY A 430 15.07 -0.22 4.16
C GLY A 430 15.87 0.07 5.42
N THR A 431 15.70 1.27 5.97
CA THR A 431 16.40 1.72 7.19
C THR A 431 15.62 1.45 8.47
N VAL A 432 14.46 0.78 8.39
CA VAL A 432 13.52 0.67 9.50
C VAL A 432 13.33 -0.80 9.90
N VAL A 433 13.59 -1.08 11.17
CA VAL A 433 13.30 -2.36 11.82
C VAL A 433 11.93 -2.25 12.49
N ARG A 434 11.02 -3.16 12.19
CA ARG A 434 9.69 -3.21 12.79
C ARG A 434 9.61 -4.46 13.65
N MET A 435 9.13 -4.33 14.87
CA MET A 435 9.03 -5.45 15.79
C MET A 435 7.69 -5.50 16.50
N GLN A 436 7.31 -6.72 16.86
CA GLN A 436 6.22 -6.98 17.80
C GLN A 436 6.46 -6.29 19.17
N PRO A 437 5.46 -6.28 20.07
CA PRO A 437 5.61 -5.65 21.37
C PRO A 437 6.83 -6.15 22.14
N VAL A 438 7.66 -5.25 22.67
CA VAL A 438 8.85 -5.59 23.45
C VAL A 438 8.50 -6.56 24.60
N ALA A 439 7.40 -6.30 25.32
CA ALA A 439 6.95 -7.14 26.43
C ALA A 439 6.68 -8.59 25.99
N LEU A 440 6.08 -8.76 24.80
CA LEU A 440 5.85 -10.09 24.23
C LEU A 440 7.18 -10.78 23.90
N LEU A 441 8.07 -10.10 23.18
CA LEU A 441 9.37 -10.67 22.81
C LEU A 441 10.23 -11.04 24.03
N ARG A 442 10.17 -10.25 25.10
CA ARG A 442 10.79 -10.58 26.40
C ARG A 442 10.19 -11.81 27.03
N SER A 443 8.86 -11.90 27.08
CA SER A 443 8.18 -13.08 27.67
C SER A 443 8.52 -14.38 26.92
N LEU A 444 8.81 -14.27 25.63
CA LEU A 444 9.25 -15.38 24.78
C LEU A 444 10.75 -15.64 24.86
N GLY A 445 11.55 -14.73 25.44
CA GLY A 445 13.02 -14.81 25.50
C GLY A 445 13.70 -14.61 24.14
N THR A 446 13.10 -13.82 23.25
CA THR A 446 13.51 -13.72 21.84
C THR A 446 13.92 -12.31 21.41
N LEU A 447 13.80 -11.32 22.30
CA LEU A 447 14.04 -9.92 21.99
C LEU A 447 15.47 -9.68 21.49
N GLU A 448 16.47 -10.16 22.21
CA GLU A 448 17.89 -9.92 21.91
C GLU A 448 18.32 -10.61 20.62
N VAL A 449 17.84 -11.84 20.40
CA VAL A 449 18.08 -12.60 19.16
C VAL A 449 17.44 -11.89 17.97
N ALA A 450 16.20 -11.41 18.12
CA ALA A 450 15.52 -10.65 17.08
C ALA A 450 16.28 -9.35 16.76
N LEU A 451 16.69 -8.58 17.77
CA LEU A 451 17.45 -7.35 17.56
C LEU A 451 18.78 -7.59 16.84
N LEU A 452 19.53 -8.62 17.21
CA LEU A 452 20.78 -8.97 16.55
C LEU A 452 20.53 -9.39 15.09
N HIS A 453 19.53 -10.23 14.86
CA HIS A 453 19.17 -10.68 13.53
C HIS A 453 18.77 -9.53 12.60
N GLU A 454 17.86 -8.65 13.05
CA GLU A 454 17.46 -7.47 12.27
C GLU A 454 18.62 -6.48 12.07
N SER A 455 19.52 -6.35 13.05
CA SER A 455 20.73 -5.54 12.90
C SER A 455 21.68 -6.10 11.83
N LEU A 456 21.77 -7.43 11.70
CA LEU A 456 22.52 -8.07 10.63
C LEU A 456 21.86 -7.79 9.27
N HIS A 457 20.53 -7.81 9.18
CA HIS A 457 19.83 -7.41 7.96
C HIS A 457 20.11 -5.97 7.57
N LEU A 458 20.06 -5.01 8.51
CA LEU A 458 20.39 -3.61 8.22
C LEU A 458 21.76 -3.48 7.53
N LEU A 459 22.77 -4.20 8.04
CA LEU A 459 24.13 -4.17 7.49
C LEU A 459 24.26 -4.94 6.18
N ILE A 460 23.70 -6.15 6.09
CA ILE A 460 23.81 -6.99 4.88
C ILE A 460 23.09 -6.31 3.72
N GLU A 461 21.86 -5.85 3.93
CA GLU A 461 21.01 -5.26 2.88
C GLU A 461 21.58 -3.94 2.37
N SER A 462 22.10 -3.08 3.24
CA SER A 462 22.65 -1.79 2.83
C SER A 462 23.98 -1.88 2.08
N ASN A 463 24.65 -3.02 2.18
CA ASN A 463 25.93 -3.28 1.55
C ASN A 463 25.83 -4.34 0.43
N ALA A 464 24.62 -4.88 0.18
CA ALA A 464 24.42 -5.98 -0.74
C ALA A 464 24.60 -5.52 -2.21
N HIS A 465 25.40 -6.28 -2.95
CA HIS A 465 25.47 -6.17 -4.40
C HIS A 465 24.10 -6.48 -5.01
N PRO A 466 23.64 -5.75 -6.05
CA PRO A 466 22.30 -5.94 -6.64
C PRO A 466 22.01 -7.36 -7.14
N SER A 467 23.05 -8.14 -7.50
CA SER A 467 22.91 -9.53 -7.95
C SER A 467 22.82 -10.56 -6.82
N LEU A 468 22.91 -10.14 -5.56
CA LEU A 468 23.00 -11.05 -4.42
C LEU A 468 21.62 -11.68 -4.12
N PRO A 469 21.46 -13.01 -4.21
CA PRO A 469 20.20 -13.69 -3.96
C PRO A 469 19.72 -13.53 -2.53
N GLU A 470 18.40 -13.47 -2.35
CA GLU A 470 17.76 -13.35 -1.05
C GLU A 470 18.07 -14.51 -0.10
N TRP A 471 18.09 -15.75 -0.59
CA TRP A 471 18.43 -16.92 0.23
C TRP A 471 19.81 -16.79 0.88
N PHE A 472 20.76 -16.12 0.22
CA PHE A 472 22.10 -15.92 0.75
C PHE A 472 22.11 -14.85 1.84
N ARG A 473 21.43 -13.72 1.60
CA ARG A 473 21.29 -12.63 2.56
C ARG A 473 20.62 -13.10 3.85
N GLU A 474 19.49 -13.80 3.72
CA GLU A 474 18.77 -14.43 4.84
C GLU A 474 19.62 -15.50 5.54
N GLY A 475 20.19 -16.44 4.79
CA GLY A 475 21.00 -17.51 5.36
C GLY A 475 22.20 -16.99 6.14
N LEU A 476 22.85 -15.91 5.66
CA LEU A 476 23.97 -15.27 6.34
C LEU A 476 23.54 -14.58 7.63
N ALA A 477 22.41 -13.85 7.64
CA ALA A 477 21.86 -13.27 8.86
C ALA A 477 21.51 -14.34 9.90
N LEU A 478 20.92 -15.47 9.47
CA LEU A 478 20.61 -16.60 10.34
C LEU A 478 21.86 -17.27 10.93
N CYS A 479 22.92 -17.46 10.12
CA CYS A 479 24.19 -18.00 10.59
C CYS A 479 24.84 -17.07 11.62
N LEU A 480 24.85 -15.77 11.34
CA LEU A 480 25.56 -14.79 12.16
C LEU A 480 24.78 -14.35 13.41
N SER A 481 23.50 -14.63 13.52
CA SER A 481 22.70 -14.34 14.72
C SER A 481 22.65 -15.51 15.71
N ASP A 482 23.26 -16.65 15.38
CA ASP A 482 23.10 -17.92 16.10
C ASP A 482 21.62 -18.30 16.30
N SER A 483 20.75 -17.85 15.39
CA SER A 483 19.32 -18.10 15.47
C SER A 483 19.03 -19.58 15.22
N ASP A 484 18.61 -20.29 16.26
CA ASP A 484 18.08 -21.64 16.14
C ASP A 484 16.66 -21.57 15.58
N VAL A 485 16.50 -21.89 14.29
CA VAL A 485 15.19 -22.07 13.64
C VAL A 485 14.39 -23.23 14.29
N ALA A 486 15.03 -24.02 15.17
CA ALA A 486 14.59 -25.33 15.64
C ALA A 486 14.07 -25.43 17.09
N ARG A 487 14.24 -24.43 17.97
CA ARG A 487 13.81 -24.61 19.39
C ARG A 487 12.31 -24.39 19.59
N HIS A 488 11.56 -25.49 19.45
CA HIS A 488 10.19 -25.65 19.95
C HIS A 488 10.21 -25.69 21.49
N LYS A 489 9.43 -24.85 22.17
CA LYS A 489 8.83 -25.26 23.46
C LYS A 489 7.51 -25.96 23.14
N ARG A 490 7.36 -27.19 23.66
CA ARG A 490 6.22 -28.10 23.44
C ARG A 490 4.88 -27.39 23.63
N GLY A 491 3.92 -27.57 22.71
CA GLY A 491 2.51 -27.22 22.97
C GLY A 491 1.64 -26.78 21.80
N ARG A 492 2.19 -26.37 20.63
CA ARG A 492 1.35 -25.99 19.46
C ARG A 492 1.89 -26.54 18.14
N THR A 493 0.98 -27.05 17.33
CA THR A 493 1.18 -27.43 15.93
C THR A 493 1.29 -26.18 15.06
N ALA A 494 2.38 -26.07 14.31
CA ALA A 494 2.60 -24.97 13.38
C ALA A 494 1.59 -25.00 12.23
N THR A 495 1.19 -23.84 11.72
CA THR A 495 0.37 -23.78 10.49
C THR A 495 1.21 -24.24 9.29
N LYS A 496 0.55 -24.63 8.19
CA LYS A 496 1.26 -25.03 6.95
C LYS A 496 2.18 -23.90 6.43
N ALA A 497 1.73 -22.65 6.54
CA ALA A 497 2.51 -21.48 6.15
C ALA A 497 3.74 -21.28 7.06
N GLU A 498 3.56 -21.39 8.39
CA GLU A 498 4.67 -21.36 9.36
C GLU A 498 5.70 -22.46 9.07
N ALA A 499 5.24 -23.68 8.79
CA ALA A 499 6.11 -24.82 8.51
C ALA A 499 6.88 -24.64 7.20
N SER A 500 6.21 -24.16 6.15
CA SER A 500 6.84 -23.88 4.85
C SER A 500 7.91 -22.79 4.98
N HIS A 501 7.59 -21.68 5.66
CA HIS A 501 8.54 -20.58 5.87
C HIS A 501 9.77 -21.04 6.68
N ARG A 502 9.57 -21.84 7.74
CA ARG A 502 10.68 -22.45 8.50
C ARG A 502 11.57 -23.31 7.62
N ALA A 503 11.00 -24.11 6.72
CA ALA A 503 11.76 -24.98 5.84
C ALA A 503 12.66 -24.16 4.90
N THR A 504 12.13 -23.08 4.32
CA THR A 504 12.90 -22.16 3.46
C THR A 504 14.06 -21.51 4.21
N HIS A 505 13.84 -21.01 5.43
CA HIS A 505 14.88 -20.35 6.22
C HIS A 505 15.95 -21.34 6.67
N ARG A 506 15.56 -22.56 7.05
CA ARG A 506 16.50 -23.63 7.37
C ARG A 506 17.37 -23.98 6.16
N GLN A 507 16.78 -24.14 4.99
CA GLN A 507 17.51 -24.44 3.76
C GLN A 507 18.50 -23.32 3.39
N ALA A 508 18.08 -22.06 3.55
CA ALA A 508 18.93 -20.89 3.36
C ALA A 508 20.14 -20.90 4.31
N LYS A 509 19.90 -21.11 5.62
CA LYS A 509 20.93 -21.20 6.65
C LYS A 509 21.93 -22.32 6.34
N GLU A 510 21.46 -23.55 6.14
CA GLU A 510 22.30 -24.72 5.83
C GLU A 510 23.16 -24.50 4.57
N ARG A 511 22.60 -23.84 3.56
CA ARG A 511 23.34 -23.52 2.33
C ARG A 511 24.47 -22.53 2.60
N VAL A 512 24.23 -21.49 3.42
CA VAL A 512 25.28 -20.53 3.79
C VAL A 512 26.29 -21.14 4.77
N GLU A 513 25.88 -22.02 5.69
CA GLU A 513 26.79 -22.77 6.56
C GLU A 513 27.80 -23.58 5.75
N ARG A 514 27.35 -24.30 4.71
CA ARG A 514 28.25 -25.01 3.78
C ARG A 514 29.23 -24.07 3.08
N LEU A 515 28.78 -22.88 2.68
CA LEU A 515 29.66 -21.87 2.06
C LEU A 515 30.69 -21.33 3.07
N LEU A 516 30.27 -21.07 4.32
CA LEU A 516 31.17 -20.63 5.39
C LEU A 516 32.22 -21.68 5.72
N GLN A 517 31.83 -22.96 5.78
CA GLN A 517 32.76 -24.08 5.97
C GLN A 517 33.75 -24.22 4.82
N ARG A 518 33.28 -24.10 3.58
CA ARG A 518 34.12 -24.30 2.38
C ARG A 518 35.06 -23.15 2.09
N PHE A 519 34.60 -21.91 2.22
CA PHE A 519 35.31 -20.73 1.73
C PHE A 519 35.84 -19.82 2.84
N GLY A 520 35.43 -20.04 4.08
CA GLY A 520 35.78 -19.23 5.23
C GLY A 520 34.98 -17.92 5.31
N ARG A 521 34.77 -17.47 6.56
CA ARG A 521 33.91 -16.32 6.89
C ARG A 521 34.27 -15.03 6.15
N GLN A 522 35.57 -14.68 6.11
CA GLN A 522 36.00 -13.43 5.45
C GLN A 522 35.68 -13.41 3.96
N ARG A 523 35.81 -14.55 3.26
CA ARG A 523 35.51 -14.64 1.83
C ARG A 523 34.02 -14.53 1.57
N VAL A 524 33.21 -15.24 2.37
CA VAL A 524 31.74 -15.19 2.28
C VAL A 524 31.20 -13.78 2.56
N LEU A 525 31.73 -13.08 3.57
CA LEU A 525 31.33 -11.70 3.86
C LEU A 525 31.69 -10.71 2.74
N ARG A 526 32.81 -10.91 2.02
CA ARG A 526 33.14 -10.07 0.85
C ARG A 526 32.12 -10.21 -0.27
N TRP A 527 31.46 -11.36 -0.40
CA TRP A 527 30.41 -11.56 -1.41
C TRP A 527 29.17 -10.70 -1.18
N VAL A 528 28.97 -10.18 0.04
CA VAL A 528 27.93 -9.17 0.28
C VAL A 528 28.14 -8.00 -0.69
N HIS A 529 29.37 -7.51 -0.85
CA HIS A 529 29.69 -6.39 -1.75
C HIS A 529 29.97 -6.81 -3.20
N SER A 530 30.58 -7.98 -3.43
CA SER A 530 31.01 -8.38 -4.78
C SER A 530 29.99 -9.21 -5.56
N GLY A 531 28.90 -9.64 -4.90
CA GLY A 531 28.01 -10.68 -5.42
C GLY A 531 28.58 -12.09 -5.23
N LEU A 532 27.72 -13.10 -5.43
CA LEU A 532 28.10 -14.50 -5.36
C LEU A 532 28.84 -14.94 -6.63
N PRO A 533 30.01 -15.57 -6.50
CA PRO A 533 30.74 -16.10 -7.65
C PRO A 533 30.07 -17.37 -8.19
N GLY A 534 30.30 -17.70 -9.47
CA GLY A 534 29.70 -18.86 -10.14
C GLY A 534 29.94 -20.18 -9.41
N GLU A 535 31.14 -20.37 -8.85
CA GLU A 535 31.55 -21.53 -8.03
C GLU A 535 30.70 -21.72 -6.76
N ALA A 536 30.05 -20.67 -6.27
CA ALA A 536 29.16 -20.71 -5.10
C ALA A 536 27.67 -20.90 -5.49
N LEU A 537 27.31 -20.60 -6.74
CA LEU A 537 25.96 -20.80 -7.28
C LEU A 537 25.75 -22.24 -7.73
N HIS A 538 26.77 -22.83 -8.36
CA HIS A 538 26.79 -24.20 -8.84
C HIS A 538 28.02 -24.90 -8.24
N PRO A 539 27.87 -25.66 -7.14
CA PRO A 539 28.95 -26.50 -6.68
C PRO A 539 29.22 -27.53 -7.78
N SER A 540 30.35 -27.39 -8.48
CA SER A 540 30.78 -28.35 -9.49
C SER A 540 30.93 -29.73 -8.83
N GLY A 541 30.07 -30.67 -9.21
CA GLY A 541 30.19 -32.10 -8.94
C GLY A 541 29.81 -32.56 -7.53
N GLU A 542 28.53 -32.91 -7.35
CA GLU A 542 28.04 -34.09 -6.62
C GLU A 542 26.80 -34.63 -7.32
#